data_AF-A0A369KYF1-F1
#
_entry.id   AF-A0A369KYF1-F1
#
_cell.length_a   1.000
_cell.length_b   1.000
_cell.length_c   1.000
_cell.angle_alpha   90.00
_cell.angle_beta   90.00
_cell.angle_gamma   90.00
#
_symmetry.space_group_name_H-M   'P 1'
#
loop_
_entity.id
_entity.type
_entity.pdbx_description
1 polymer ?
#
loop_
_entity_poly.entity_id
_entity_poly.type
_entity_poly.pdbx_seq_one_letter_code
_entity_poly.pdbx_strand_id
1 'polypeptide(L)' 'MFKYKYLLYFIIIFALYFKTIRFVWADVNEVGKIENIIGEGIVFDGKNYASIQRNMLIRITDVIIRRPLSF' A
#
# COMPACT_ATOMS: atom_id res chain seq x y z
N MET A 1 -2.24 2.23 -45.82
CA MET A 1 -1.10 2.58 -44.92
C MET A 1 -1.50 3.45 -43.72
N PHE A 2 -2.50 4.35 -43.82
CA PHE A 2 -2.89 5.26 -42.72
C PHE A 2 -3.65 4.61 -41.54
N LYS A 3 -4.52 3.61 -41.77
CA LYS A 3 -5.34 2.97 -40.71
C LYS A 3 -4.51 2.32 -39.60
N TYR A 4 -3.37 1.71 -39.95
CA TYR A 4 -2.50 1.03 -38.99
C TYR A 4 -1.74 2.00 -38.07
N LYS A 5 -1.54 3.25 -38.49
CA LYS A 5 -0.89 4.27 -37.65
C LYS A 5 -1.78 4.63 -36.45
N TYR A 6 -3.07 4.88 -36.68
CA TYR A 6 -4.01 5.18 -35.60
C TYR A 6 -4.20 4.03 -34.62
N LEU A 7 -4.23 2.79 -35.13
CA LEU A 7 -4.29 1.59 -34.30
C LEU A 7 -3.05 1.48 -33.40
N LEU A 8 -1.87 1.75 -33.96
CA LEU A 8 -0.61 1.73 -33.20
C LEU A 8 -0.59 2.80 -32.11
N TYR A 9 -1.02 4.03 -32.42
CA TYR A 9 -1.12 5.10 -31.43
C TYR A 9 -2.08 4.73 -30.29
N PHE A 10 -3.22 4.11 -30.62
CA PHE A 10 -4.18 3.66 -29.60
C PHE A 10 -3.57 2.63 -28.65
N ILE A 11 -2.86 1.62 -29.17
CA ILE A 11 -2.20 0.59 -28.36
C ILE A 11 -1.14 1.21 -27.43
N ILE A 12 -0.34 2.15 -27.92
CA ILE A 12 0.70 2.82 -27.13
C ILE A 12 0.07 3.63 -25.99
N ILE A 13 -0.96 4.43 -26.27
CA ILE A 13 -1.66 5.23 -25.25
C ILE A 13 -2.31 4.32 -24.20
N PHE A 14 -2.95 3.24 -24.63
CA PHE A 14 -3.57 2.27 -23.74
C PHE A 14 -2.55 1.58 -22.83
N ALA A 15 -1.41 1.15 -23.38
CA ALA A 15 -0.33 0.55 -22.60
C ALA A 15 0.28 1.53 -21.59
N LEU A 16 0.47 2.81 -21.97
CA LEU A 16 0.91 3.87 -21.07
C LEU A 16 -0.08 4.09 -19.92
N TYR A 17 -1.38 4.13 -20.23
CA TYR A 17 -2.44 4.31 -19.23
C TYR A 17 -2.46 3.18 -18.19
N PHE A 18 -2.36 1.93 -18.64
CA PHE A 18 -2.28 0.76 -17.75
C PHE A 18 -1.04 0.78 -16.87
N LYS A 19 0.11 1.21 -17.41
CA LYS A 19 1.37 1.33 -16.64
C LYS A 19 1.23 2.35 -15.50
N THR A 20 0.61 3.49 -15.77
CA THR A 20 0.40 4.55 -14.77
C THR A 20 -0.57 4.11 -13.67
N ILE A 21 -1.69 3.47 -14.03
CA ILE A 21 -2.65 2.98 -13.03
C ILE A 21 -2.01 1.97 -12.09
N ARG A 22 -1.24 1.02 -12.63
CA ARG A 22 -0.59 -0.02 -11.83
C ARG A 22 0.43 0.56 -10.85
N PHE A 23 1.12 1.63 -11.23
CA PHE A 23 2.06 2.33 -10.37
C PHE A 23 1.35 3.03 -9.20
N VAL A 24 0.29 3.81 -9.48
CA VAL A 24 -0.49 4.52 -8.45
C VAL A 24 -1.15 3.55 -7.46
N TRP A 25 -1.65 2.41 -7.94
CA TRP A 25 -2.24 1.40 -7.07
C TRP A 25 -1.22 0.64 -6.20
N ALA A 26 0.03 0.55 -6.64
CA ALA A 26 1.09 -0.11 -5.88
C ALA A 26 1.59 0.78 -4.74
N ASP A 27 1.82 2.07 -4.99
CA ASP A 27 2.28 3.04 -3.98
C ASP A 27 1.30 3.16 -2.81
N VAL A 28 -0.01 3.14 -3.07
CA VAL A 28 -1.04 3.23 -2.02
C VAL A 28 -1.14 1.93 -1.18
N ASN A 29 -0.65 0.81 -1.71
CA ASN A 29 -0.71 -0.50 -1.06
C ASN A 29 0.67 -0.99 -0.62
N GLU A 30 1.65 -0.11 -0.40
CA GLU A 30 2.88 -0.53 0.27
C GLU A 30 2.55 -0.99 1.70
N VAL A 31 2.80 -2.28 1.95
CA VAL A 31 2.50 -2.93 3.22
C VAL A 31 3.80 -3.49 3.79
N GLY A 32 4.19 -3.00 4.98
CA GLY A 32 5.26 -3.55 5.78
C GLY A 32 4.75 -4.70 6.66
N LYS A 33 5.63 -5.64 7.01
CA LYS A 33 5.31 -6.74 7.93
C LYS A 33 6.02 -6.55 9.26
N ILE A 34 5.30 -6.70 10.37
CA ILE A 34 5.92 -6.66 11.71
C ILE A 34 6.61 -7.99 12.00
N GLU A 35 7.93 -7.99 12.04
CA GLU A 35 8.71 -9.18 12.39
C GLU A 35 8.88 -9.36 13.90
N ASN A 36 9.06 -8.26 14.65
CA ASN A 36 9.25 -8.29 16.09
C ASN A 36 8.49 -7.16 16.80
N ILE A 37 8.04 -7.43 18.03
CA ILE A 37 7.31 -6.48 18.88
C ILE A 37 7.97 -6.47 20.26
N ILE A 38 8.29 -5.27 20.74
CA ILE A 38 8.78 -5.02 22.09
C ILE A 38 7.76 -4.13 22.80
N GLY A 39 7.06 -4.70 23.79
CA GLY A 39 5.99 -4.03 24.54
C GLY A 39 4.59 -4.24 23.95
N GLU A 40 3.63 -3.44 24.42
CA GLU A 40 2.23 -3.47 23.99
C GLU A 40 1.86 -2.20 23.22
N GLY A 41 0.99 -2.34 22.23
CA GLY A 41 0.44 -1.21 21.50
C GLY A 41 -0.80 -1.58 20.69
N ILE A 42 -1.40 -0.56 20.10
CA ILE A 42 -2.55 -0.66 19.21
C ILE A 42 -2.23 0.02 17.87
N VAL A 43 -2.73 -0.55 16.78
CA VAL A 43 -2.70 0.03 15.43
C VAL A 43 -4.10 0.52 15.09
N PHE A 44 -4.17 1.71 14.49
CA PHE A 44 -5.38 2.25 13.89
C PHE A 44 -5.22 2.31 12.37
N ASP A 45 -6.06 1.55 11.65
CA ASP A 45 -6.01 1.41 10.18
C ASP A 45 -6.80 2.52 9.43
N GLY A 46 -7.20 3.58 10.15
CA GLY A 46 -8.11 4.62 9.65
C GLY A 46 -9.59 4.35 9.91
N LYS A 47 -9.96 3.13 10.32
CA LYS A 47 -11.35 2.73 10.61
C LYS A 47 -11.51 1.99 11.94
N ASN A 48 -10.57 1.11 12.27
CA ASN A 48 -10.61 0.21 13.40
C ASN A 48 -9.31 0.26 14.21
N TYR A 49 -9.43 -0.04 15.49
CA TYR A 49 -8.29 -0.28 16.37
C TYR A 49 -8.06 -1.77 16.53
N ALA A 50 -6.82 -2.22 16.33
CA ALA A 50 -6.40 -3.60 16.55
C ALA A 50 -5.16 -3.64 17.44
N SER A 51 -5.03 -4.67 18.28
CA SER A 51 -3.79 -4.87 19.03
C SER A 51 -2.66 -5.28 18.08
N ILE A 52 -1.45 -4.78 18.31
CA ILE A 52 -0.27 -5.10 17.49
C ILE A 52 0.06 -6.58 17.66
N GLN A 53 0.10 -7.33 16.56
CA GLN A 53 0.44 -8.75 16.55
C GLN A 53 1.64 -9.03 15.65
N ARG A 54 2.44 -10.06 15.99
CA ARG A 54 3.54 -10.50 15.13
C ARG A 54 2.98 -10.96 13.81
N ASN A 55 3.71 -10.71 12.73
CA ASN A 55 3.28 -10.97 11.35
C ASN A 55 2.06 -10.15 10.89
N MET A 56 1.61 -9.16 11.66
CA MET A 56 0.61 -8.22 11.18
C MET A 56 1.18 -7.39 10.03
N LEU A 57 0.33 -7.15 9.06
CA LEU A 57 0.59 -6.29 7.92
C LEU A 57 0.20 -4.86 8.29
N ILE A 58 1.12 -3.91 8.12
CA ILE A 58 0.94 -2.49 8.40
C ILE A 58 1.06 -1.71 7.09
N ARG A 59 0.10 -0.85 6.81
CA ARG A 59 0.16 0.11 5.70
C ARG A 59 0.83 1.39 6.16
N ILE A 60 1.42 2.15 5.22
CA ILE A 60 2.02 3.46 5.51
C ILE A 60 1.01 4.43 6.18
N THR A 61 -0.28 4.26 5.91
CA THR A 61 -1.36 5.08 6.48
C THR A 61 -1.73 4.74 7.92
N ASP A 62 -1.26 3.62 8.46
CA ASP A 62 -1.70 3.14 9.76
C ASP A 62 -0.98 3.89 10.90
N VAL A 63 -1.72 4.22 11.96
CA VAL A 63 -1.18 4.93 13.14
C VAL A 63 -0.90 3.94 14.26
N ILE A 64 0.34 3.92 14.75
CA ILE A 64 0.78 3.03 15.83
C ILE A 64 0.84 3.81 17.15
N ILE A 65 0.06 3.38 18.13
CA ILE A 65 0.05 3.94 19.49
C ILE A 65 0.71 2.92 20.43
N ARG A 66 1.86 3.30 21.01
CA ARG A 66 2.57 2.47 21.98
C ARG A 66 2.14 2.83 23.40
N ARG A 67 1.95 1.83 24.25
CA ARG A 67 1.83 2.06 25.69
C ARG A 67 3.25 2.16 26.29
N PRO A 68 3.51 3.15 27.17
CA PRO A 68 4.80 3.20 27.86
C PRO A 68 4.98 1.92 28.67
N LEU A 69 6.16 1.31 28.57
CA LEU A 69 6.54 0.20 29.44
C LEU A 69 6.61 0.75 30.86
N SER A 70 5.76 0.25 31.75
CA SER A 70 5.90 0.50 33.19
C SER A 70 7.13 -0.28 33.65
N PHE A 71 8.23 0.44 33.92
CA PHE A 71 9.42 -0.09 34.56
C PHE A 71 9.25 -0.07 36.08
#